data_AF-C4XGU4-F1
#
_entry.id   AF-C4XGU4-F1
#
_cell.length_a   1.000
_cell.length_b   1.000
_cell.length_c   1.000
_cell.angle_alpha   90.00
_cell.angle_beta   90.00
_cell.angle_gamma   90.00
#
_symmetry.space_group_name_H-M   'P 1'
#
loop_
_entity.id
_entity.type
_entity.pdbx_description
1 polymer ?
#
loop_
_entity_poly.entity_id
_entity_poly.type
_entity_poly.pdbx_seq_one_letter_code
_entity_poly.pdbx_strand_id
1 'polypeptide(L)'
;MRIVVARRVSQGFFLLLFFWFCLVATVGAGFLQLRGWPINWLLSLDPLTALGTMLATHTLYAPLLWGLGVLALTLFVGRFFCGFVCPLGTLNQMTGWLARLTLGPKDRAEDNHPGRAQAVKYALLAFFLGCAALGGLQTGLLDPLPLAFRSVNLALLPLADPGVGVVHDAPRHYEGVWWIGLVFLAILALNAVLPRFFCRFICPLGALFGLAARVAPWRIGKATDKSCGDCRLCESHCEGGCRPSGTLVVSECLLCCNCLDRCPSGRIGFAGRASAAGETALPDFSRRGAVALLAAGAAGAFSAPLWRVEDAAGLGRSPLLIRPPGSLDEERFLARCIRCGQCMRACPSNIIQPSVTTAGLIGLWTPVLNYRLGRSGCQPNCIACGQVCPTAAIRPLGLQEKLGQGDYAAAGPIRLGTAFVDRTRCLPWAMGRPCIVCQEVCPVSPKAIFVREVFEPVRGGRLSLAGARGATLALARPLAVSGNAASGDYYVRLLGAPEATPVRLVGGGGTELALAAALPGAAPGREVEVLIHLMQPQVDPARCVGCGMCEHECPVSGLRAIRVTSENESRSGPGRMLA
;
A
#
# COMPACT_ATOMS: atom_id res chain seq x y z
N MET A 1 -26.76 34.40 -2.44
CA MET A 1 -26.03 33.42 -3.28
C MET A 1 -26.91 32.18 -3.46
N ARG A 2 -27.11 31.66 -4.68
CA ARG A 2 -27.90 30.42 -4.89
C ARG A 2 -27.19 29.25 -4.19
N ILE A 3 -27.92 28.41 -3.44
CA ILE A 3 -27.34 27.30 -2.66
C ILE A 3 -26.50 26.34 -3.51
N VAL A 4 -26.85 26.15 -4.79
CA VAL A 4 -26.08 25.32 -5.72
C VAL A 4 -24.71 25.91 -6.03
N VAL A 5 -24.57 27.24 -6.07
CA VAL A 5 -23.27 27.91 -6.23
C VAL A 5 -22.39 27.66 -5.01
N ALA A 6 -22.94 27.83 -3.80
CA ALA A 6 -22.23 27.51 -2.55
C ALA A 6 -21.75 26.06 -2.53
N ARG A 7 -22.62 25.14 -2.92
CA ARG A 7 -22.28 23.71 -3.03
C ARG A 7 -21.16 23.46 -4.03
N ARG A 8 -21.19 24.07 -5.22
CA ARG A 8 -20.14 23.91 -6.24
C ARG A 8 -18.80 24.48 -5.78
N VAL A 9 -18.80 25.63 -5.10
CA VAL A 9 -17.60 26.21 -4.50
C VAL A 9 -17.02 25.25 -3.45
N SER A 10 -17.87 24.71 -2.56
CA SER A 10 -17.46 23.70 -1.57
C SER A 10 -16.86 22.45 -2.24
N GLN A 11 -17.55 21.90 -3.25
CA GLN A 11 -17.08 20.73 -4.01
C GLN A 11 -15.70 20.98 -4.65
N GLY A 12 -15.53 22.15 -5.30
CA GLY A 12 -14.26 22.55 -5.90
C GLY A 12 -13.15 22.67 -4.85
N PHE A 13 -13.43 23.32 -3.72
CA PHE A 13 -12.48 23.46 -2.62
C PHE A 13 -12.02 22.10 -2.08
N PHE A 14 -12.93 21.19 -1.72
CA PHE A 14 -12.56 19.89 -1.16
C PHE A 14 -11.90 18.96 -2.18
N LEU A 15 -12.28 19.06 -3.47
CA LEU A 15 -11.61 18.29 -4.53
C LEU A 15 -10.16 18.77 -4.73
N LEU A 16 -9.94 20.10 -4.76
CA LEU A 16 -8.60 20.68 -4.83
C LEU A 16 -7.77 20.33 -3.60
N LEU A 17 -8.37 20.42 -2.40
CA LEU A 17 -7.71 20.03 -1.14
C LEU A 17 -7.33 18.54 -1.14
N PHE A 18 -8.18 17.67 -1.67
CA PHE A 18 -7.89 16.25 -1.81
C PHE A 18 -6.69 16.00 -2.72
N PHE A 19 -6.65 16.59 -3.92
CA PHE A 19 -5.49 16.46 -4.80
C PHE A 19 -4.23 17.07 -4.21
N TRP A 20 -4.37 18.20 -3.51
CA TRP A 20 -3.28 18.81 -2.76
C TRP A 20 -2.69 17.85 -1.73
N PHE A 21 -3.52 17.21 -0.89
CA PHE A 21 -3.06 16.22 0.09
C PHE A 21 -2.37 15.01 -0.54
N CYS A 22 -2.83 14.54 -1.71
CA CYS A 22 -2.14 13.46 -2.44
C CYS A 22 -0.77 13.92 -2.98
N LEU A 23 -0.65 15.18 -3.39
CA LEU A 23 0.58 15.76 -3.93
C LEU A 23 1.62 16.01 -2.82
N VAL A 24 1.20 16.62 -1.70
CA VAL A 24 2.10 16.92 -0.56
C VAL A 24 2.42 15.70 0.31
N ALA A 25 1.82 14.54 0.05
CA ALA A 25 2.10 13.27 0.73
C ALA A 25 3.51 12.68 0.42
N THR A 26 4.45 13.50 -0.05
CA THR A 26 5.79 13.11 -0.48
C THR A 26 6.84 13.67 0.45
N VAL A 27 7.77 12.84 0.93
CA VAL A 27 8.78 13.27 1.91
C VAL A 27 9.87 14.09 1.24
N GLY A 28 10.18 15.26 1.82
CA GLY A 28 11.32 16.09 1.43
C GLY A 28 11.20 17.53 1.96
N ALA A 29 12.19 18.37 1.63
CA ALA A 29 12.34 19.72 2.17
C ALA A 29 11.64 20.83 1.36
N GLY A 30 11.15 20.52 0.15
CA GLY A 30 10.43 21.47 -0.71
C GLY A 30 9.07 21.88 -0.15
N PHE A 31 8.53 23.01 -0.62
CA PHE A 31 7.22 23.51 -0.20
C PHE A 31 6.08 22.51 -0.50
N LEU A 32 6.24 21.72 -1.56
CA LEU A 32 5.29 20.70 -2.03
C LEU A 32 5.55 19.31 -1.41
N GLN A 33 6.37 19.24 -0.36
CA GLN A 33 6.74 18.02 0.34
C GLN A 33 6.31 18.10 1.82
N LEU A 34 6.29 16.95 2.51
CA LEU A 34 5.62 16.69 3.79
C LEU A 34 6.24 17.49 4.96
N ARG A 35 5.88 18.78 5.06
CA ARG A 35 6.30 19.75 6.11
C ARG A 35 5.30 19.85 7.28
N GLY A 36 4.64 18.75 7.66
CA GLY A 36 3.65 18.76 8.76
C GLY A 36 2.23 19.14 8.35
N TRP A 37 1.89 19.07 7.05
CA TRP A 37 0.50 19.17 6.59
C TRP A 37 -0.36 18.03 7.16
N PRO A 38 -1.61 18.29 7.59
CA PRO A 38 -2.51 17.26 8.09
C PRO A 38 -3.16 16.49 6.92
N ILE A 39 -2.35 15.80 6.12
CA ILE A 39 -2.78 15.10 4.89
C ILE A 39 -3.89 14.05 5.13
N ASN A 40 -4.01 13.57 6.37
CA ASN A 40 -5.00 12.60 6.80
C ASN A 40 -6.32 13.22 7.27
N TRP A 41 -6.44 14.54 7.32
CA TRP A 41 -7.62 15.20 7.86
C TRP A 41 -8.89 14.81 7.10
N LEU A 42 -8.82 14.73 5.77
CA LEU A 42 -9.97 14.31 4.96
C LEU A 42 -10.36 12.84 5.19
N LEU A 43 -9.38 11.95 5.44
CA LEU A 43 -9.62 10.57 5.84
C LEU A 43 -10.21 10.47 7.26
N SER A 44 -9.89 11.44 8.13
CA SER A 44 -10.38 11.48 9.51
C SER A 44 -11.85 11.89 9.61
N LEU A 45 -12.39 12.54 8.56
CA LEU A 45 -13.81 12.90 8.44
C LEU A 45 -14.72 11.72 8.08
N ASP A 46 -14.17 10.51 7.92
CA ASP A 46 -14.90 9.32 7.50
C ASP A 46 -15.54 8.56 8.68
N PRO A 47 -16.86 8.64 8.89
CA PRO A 47 -17.52 7.89 9.96
C PRO A 47 -17.59 6.39 9.72
N LEU A 48 -17.48 5.89 8.48
CA LEU A 48 -17.46 4.45 8.25
C LEU A 48 -16.12 3.86 8.67
N THR A 49 -15.02 4.57 8.42
CA THR A 49 -13.71 4.23 9.00
C THR A 49 -13.75 4.29 10.53
N ALA A 50 -14.32 5.34 11.12
CA ALA A 50 -14.45 5.46 12.58
C ALA A 50 -15.25 4.29 13.19
N LEU A 51 -16.43 3.99 12.63
CA LEU A 51 -17.28 2.92 13.09
C LEU A 51 -16.64 1.54 12.87
N GLY A 52 -16.07 1.29 11.69
CA GLY A 52 -15.43 0.02 11.38
C GLY A 52 -14.23 -0.27 12.27
N THR A 53 -13.36 0.72 12.49
CA THR A 53 -12.21 0.57 13.40
C THR A 53 -12.64 0.42 14.86
N MET A 54 -13.67 1.14 15.30
CA MET A 54 -14.26 0.98 16.63
C MET A 54 -14.82 -0.43 16.82
N LEU A 55 -15.56 -0.97 15.84
CA LEU A 55 -16.09 -2.33 15.90
C LEU A 55 -14.97 -3.39 15.88
N ALA A 56 -13.92 -3.19 15.08
CA ALA A 56 -12.83 -4.15 14.95
C ALA A 56 -11.85 -4.15 16.12
N THR A 57 -11.69 -3.02 16.82
CA THR A 57 -10.68 -2.87 17.88
C THR A 57 -11.25 -2.58 19.25
N HIS A 58 -12.54 -2.27 19.34
CA HIS A 58 -13.23 -1.77 20.53
C HIS A 58 -12.65 -0.45 21.06
N THR A 59 -11.88 0.26 20.23
CA THR A 59 -11.24 1.54 20.56
C THR A 59 -11.48 2.55 19.44
N LEU A 60 -11.68 3.82 19.79
CA LEU A 60 -11.79 4.90 18.81
C LEU A 60 -10.52 5.75 18.83
N TYR A 61 -9.83 5.82 17.69
CA TYR A 61 -8.61 6.62 17.56
C TYR A 61 -8.96 8.12 17.50
N ALA A 62 -8.25 8.96 18.24
CA ALA A 62 -8.65 10.36 18.47
C ALA A 62 -8.92 11.20 17.19
N PRO A 63 -8.10 11.13 16.12
CA PRO A 63 -8.42 11.80 14.85
C PRO A 63 -9.77 11.40 14.25
N LEU A 64 -10.26 10.17 14.47
CA LEU A 64 -11.51 9.68 13.91
C LEU A 64 -12.75 10.27 14.62
N LEU A 65 -12.57 11.05 15.70
CA LEU A 65 -13.65 11.85 16.31
C LEU A 65 -14.25 12.85 15.31
N TRP A 66 -13.46 13.33 14.34
CA TRP A 66 -13.97 14.18 13.26
C TRP A 66 -15.09 13.49 12.46
N GLY A 67 -14.97 12.18 12.22
CA GLY A 67 -16.02 11.38 11.58
C GLY A 67 -17.33 11.36 12.37
N LEU A 68 -17.26 11.32 13.71
CA LEU A 68 -18.46 11.42 14.55
C LEU A 68 -19.14 12.79 14.43
N GLY A 69 -18.37 13.87 14.30
CA GLY A 69 -18.90 15.20 14.02
C GLY A 69 -19.66 15.27 12.68
N VAL A 70 -19.11 14.63 11.63
CA VAL A 70 -19.78 14.51 10.32
C VAL A 70 -21.05 13.67 10.43
N LEU A 71 -21.03 12.58 11.20
CA LEU A 71 -22.21 11.75 11.43
C LEU A 71 -23.29 12.52 12.20
N ALA A 72 -22.93 13.25 13.25
CA ALA A 72 -23.83 14.10 14.02
C ALA A 72 -24.49 15.14 13.12
N LEU A 73 -23.71 15.87 12.31
CA LEU A 73 -24.29 16.84 11.36
C LEU A 73 -25.20 16.15 10.33
N THR A 74 -24.85 14.94 9.88
CA THR A 74 -25.72 14.15 8.98
C THR A 74 -27.06 13.78 9.62
N LEU A 75 -27.08 13.50 10.93
CA LEU A 75 -28.31 13.27 11.69
C LEU A 75 -29.19 14.52 11.78
N PHE A 76 -28.66 15.73 11.53
CA PHE A 76 -29.44 16.97 11.57
C PHE A 76 -29.93 17.42 10.19
N VAL A 77 -29.04 17.41 9.18
CA VAL A 77 -29.32 18.00 7.85
C VAL A 77 -29.39 16.98 6.71
N GLY A 78 -29.27 15.70 7.01
CA GLY A 78 -29.18 14.63 6.02
C GLY A 78 -27.78 14.54 5.39
N ARG A 79 -27.68 13.90 4.22
CA ARG A 79 -26.40 13.45 3.61
C ARG A 79 -25.55 14.57 2.99
N PHE A 80 -25.29 15.65 3.73
CA PHE A 80 -24.55 16.82 3.26
C PHE A 80 -23.14 16.47 2.77
N PHE A 81 -22.45 15.53 3.43
CA PHE A 81 -21.10 15.11 3.07
C PHE A 81 -21.01 14.62 1.62
N CYS A 82 -21.99 13.81 1.18
CA CYS A 82 -22.06 13.29 -0.18
C CYS A 82 -22.26 14.39 -1.25
N GLY A 83 -22.93 15.49 -0.87
CA GLY A 83 -23.25 16.61 -1.75
C GLY A 83 -22.17 17.69 -1.78
N PHE A 84 -21.51 17.98 -0.65
CA PHE A 84 -20.67 19.17 -0.48
C PHE A 84 -19.18 18.89 -0.29
N VAL A 85 -18.81 17.72 0.27
CA VAL A 85 -17.44 17.47 0.78
C VAL A 85 -16.75 16.32 0.04
N CYS A 86 -17.46 15.23 -0.26
CA CYS A 86 -16.83 14.01 -0.77
C CYS A 86 -16.15 14.23 -2.15
N PRO A 87 -14.82 14.01 -2.27
CA PRO A 87 -14.11 14.18 -3.55
C PRO A 87 -14.56 13.15 -4.59
N LEU A 88 -14.75 11.88 -4.21
CA LEU A 88 -15.27 10.86 -5.12
C LEU A 88 -16.69 11.20 -5.59
N GLY A 89 -17.55 11.69 -4.70
CA GLY A 89 -18.91 12.14 -5.05
C GLY A 89 -18.90 13.30 -6.05
N THR A 90 -17.94 14.23 -5.90
CA THR A 90 -17.73 15.34 -6.84
C THR A 90 -17.27 14.84 -8.21
N LEU A 91 -16.31 13.92 -8.25
CA LEU A 91 -15.86 13.29 -9.50
C LEU A 91 -17.00 12.56 -10.22
N ASN A 92 -17.78 11.75 -9.51
CA ASN A 92 -18.93 11.04 -10.08
C ASN A 92 -20.01 12.01 -10.61
N GLN A 93 -20.25 13.13 -9.93
CA GLN A 93 -21.18 14.14 -10.43
C GLN A 93 -20.65 14.82 -11.70
N MET A 94 -19.35 15.14 -11.72
CA MET A 94 -18.70 15.77 -12.87
C MET A 94 -18.71 14.85 -14.09
N THR A 95 -18.34 13.58 -13.92
CA THR A 95 -18.34 12.60 -15.02
C THR A 95 -19.75 12.26 -15.48
N GLY A 96 -20.71 12.13 -14.56
CA GLY A 96 -22.11 11.92 -14.89
C GLY A 96 -22.72 13.10 -15.66
N TRP A 97 -22.41 14.33 -15.25
CA TRP A 97 -22.83 15.52 -15.98
C TRP A 97 -22.27 15.56 -17.40
N LEU A 98 -20.96 15.30 -17.56
CA LEU A 98 -20.28 15.32 -18.86
C LEU A 98 -20.79 14.20 -19.80
N ALA A 99 -20.90 12.97 -19.29
CA ALA A 99 -21.30 11.81 -20.09
C ALA A 99 -22.76 11.85 -20.54
N ARG A 100 -23.61 12.64 -19.87
CA ARG A 100 -25.06 12.65 -20.08
C ARG A 100 -25.59 13.98 -20.62
N LEU A 101 -24.72 14.83 -21.15
CA LEU A 101 -25.08 16.14 -21.70
C LEU A 101 -26.15 16.06 -22.80
N THR A 102 -26.12 14.99 -23.61
CA THR A 102 -27.02 14.77 -24.76
C THR A 102 -28.40 14.21 -24.37
N LEU A 103 -28.57 13.67 -23.16
CA LEU A 103 -29.84 13.08 -22.74
C LEU A 103 -30.91 14.13 -22.47
N GLY A 104 -32.14 13.85 -22.92
CA GLY A 104 -33.28 14.71 -22.69
C GLY A 104 -33.73 14.72 -21.21
N PRO A 105 -34.50 15.74 -20.77
CA PRO A 105 -35.03 15.78 -19.41
C PRO A 105 -35.92 14.59 -19.04
N LYS A 106 -36.63 13.99 -20.01
CA LYS A 106 -37.50 12.82 -19.80
C LYS A 106 -36.68 11.57 -19.46
N ASP A 107 -35.74 11.21 -20.32
CA ASP A 107 -34.84 10.06 -20.11
C ASP A 107 -34.09 10.17 -18.78
N ARG A 108 -33.58 11.36 -18.46
CA ARG A 108 -32.92 11.62 -17.18
C ARG A 108 -33.86 11.44 -15.98
N ALA A 109 -35.14 11.78 -16.12
CA ALA A 109 -36.11 11.56 -15.05
C ALA A 109 -36.41 10.07 -14.86
N GLU A 110 -36.50 9.31 -15.96
CA GLU A 110 -36.71 7.86 -15.92
C GLU A 110 -35.52 7.13 -15.27
N ASP A 111 -34.29 7.50 -15.61
CA ASP A 111 -33.07 6.95 -14.99
C ASP A 111 -32.93 7.25 -13.49
N ASN A 112 -33.58 8.33 -13.04
CA ASN A 112 -33.59 8.76 -11.64
C ASN A 112 -34.72 8.15 -10.83
N HIS A 113 -35.43 7.17 -11.40
CA HIS A 113 -36.41 6.42 -10.64
C HIS A 113 -35.73 5.61 -9.52
N PRO A 114 -36.28 5.62 -8.29
CA PRO A 114 -35.79 4.78 -7.22
C PRO A 114 -36.03 3.31 -7.57
N GLY A 115 -35.04 2.47 -7.27
CA GLY A 115 -35.05 1.07 -7.69
C GLY A 115 -34.53 0.15 -6.59
N ARG A 116 -34.96 -1.11 -6.62
CA ARG A 116 -34.55 -2.13 -5.63
C ARG A 116 -33.04 -2.36 -5.58
N ALA A 117 -32.32 -2.09 -6.66
CA ALA A 117 -30.86 -2.18 -6.70
C ALA A 117 -30.18 -1.22 -5.69
N GLN A 118 -30.82 -0.10 -5.30
CA GLN A 118 -30.29 0.79 -4.25
C GLN A 118 -30.18 0.10 -2.88
N ALA A 119 -30.84 -1.05 -2.68
CA ALA A 119 -30.70 -1.86 -1.48
C ALA A 119 -29.30 -2.51 -1.35
N VAL A 120 -28.58 -2.73 -2.47
CA VAL A 120 -27.31 -3.48 -2.50
C VAL A 120 -26.25 -2.86 -1.61
N LYS A 121 -26.10 -1.52 -1.60
CA LYS A 121 -25.14 -0.84 -0.72
C LYS A 121 -25.40 -1.07 0.78
N TYR A 122 -26.64 -1.34 1.19
CA TYR A 122 -26.95 -1.66 2.59
C TYR A 122 -26.53 -3.09 2.91
N ALA A 123 -26.70 -4.04 1.97
CA ALA A 123 -26.15 -5.39 2.10
C ALA A 123 -24.62 -5.37 2.17
N LEU A 124 -23.95 -4.57 1.34
CA LEU A 124 -22.49 -4.36 1.40
C LEU A 124 -22.06 -3.74 2.73
N LEU A 125 -22.79 -2.74 3.23
CA LEU A 125 -22.53 -2.16 4.56
C LEU A 125 -22.65 -3.22 5.66
N ALA A 126 -23.73 -4.00 5.68
CA ALA A 126 -23.92 -5.06 6.67
C ALA A 126 -22.80 -6.11 6.60
N PHE A 127 -22.41 -6.53 5.39
CA PHE A 127 -21.29 -7.44 5.18
C PHE A 127 -19.99 -6.90 5.77
N PHE A 128 -19.59 -5.66 5.42
CA PHE A 128 -18.32 -5.11 5.92
C PHE A 128 -18.32 -4.81 7.41
N LEU A 129 -19.44 -4.38 7.98
CA LEU A 129 -19.56 -4.22 9.44
C LEU A 129 -19.54 -5.58 10.14
N GLY A 130 -20.11 -6.63 9.53
CA GLY A 130 -19.99 -8.01 10.00
C GLY A 130 -18.54 -8.50 10.01
N CYS A 131 -17.77 -8.27 8.94
CA CYS A 131 -16.34 -8.55 8.91
C CYS A 131 -15.59 -7.78 10.02
N ALA A 132 -15.90 -6.49 10.17
CA ALA A 132 -15.25 -5.63 11.15
C ALA A 132 -15.52 -6.08 12.59
N ALA A 133 -16.75 -6.49 12.92
CA ALA A 133 -17.13 -6.94 14.26
C ALA A 133 -16.33 -8.16 14.76
N LEU A 134 -15.71 -8.93 13.85
CA LEU A 134 -14.86 -10.08 14.17
C LEU A 134 -13.38 -9.86 13.78
N GLY A 135 -12.95 -8.60 13.70
CA GLY A 135 -11.54 -8.21 13.59
C GLY A 135 -11.01 -7.99 12.17
N GLY A 136 -11.81 -8.25 11.13
CA GLY A 136 -11.43 -8.06 9.73
C GLY A 136 -11.92 -6.72 9.17
N LEU A 137 -11.12 -5.66 9.26
CA LEU A 137 -11.54 -4.36 8.72
C LEU A 137 -11.43 -4.33 7.19
N GLN A 138 -12.53 -4.58 6.48
CA GLN A 138 -12.59 -4.61 5.01
C GLN A 138 -13.27 -3.38 4.38
N THR A 139 -13.84 -2.49 5.20
CA THR A 139 -14.59 -1.30 4.77
C THR A 139 -13.80 -0.43 3.79
N GLY A 140 -12.50 -0.28 4.00
CA GLY A 140 -11.61 0.53 3.16
C GLY A 140 -11.46 0.07 1.70
N LEU A 141 -11.97 -1.11 1.32
CA LEU A 141 -12.00 -1.54 -0.08
C LEU A 141 -13.00 -0.73 -0.92
N LEU A 142 -14.19 -0.46 -0.36
CA LEU A 142 -15.28 0.24 -1.03
C LEU A 142 -15.68 1.55 -0.35
N ASP A 143 -15.00 1.95 0.71
CA ASP A 143 -15.16 3.30 1.24
C ASP A 143 -14.68 4.35 0.21
N PRO A 144 -15.51 5.35 -0.14
CA PRO A 144 -15.17 6.35 -1.15
C PRO A 144 -13.87 7.11 -0.88
N LEU A 145 -13.51 7.35 0.38
CA LEU A 145 -12.33 8.14 0.73
C LEU A 145 -11.03 7.33 0.58
N PRO A 146 -10.79 6.21 1.29
CA PRO A 146 -9.65 5.34 1.06
C PRO A 146 -9.53 4.86 -0.39
N LEU A 147 -10.65 4.54 -1.06
CA LEU A 147 -10.65 4.15 -2.47
C LEU A 147 -10.10 5.29 -3.35
N ALA A 148 -10.60 6.52 -3.19
CA ALA A 148 -10.11 7.65 -3.97
C ALA A 148 -8.62 7.96 -3.69
N PHE A 149 -8.21 7.98 -2.42
CA PHE A 149 -6.81 8.20 -2.05
C PHE A 149 -5.89 7.13 -2.63
N ARG A 150 -6.26 5.86 -2.52
CA ARG A 150 -5.49 4.73 -3.08
C ARG A 150 -5.37 4.84 -4.60
N SER A 151 -6.47 5.09 -5.30
CA SER A 151 -6.48 5.20 -6.76
C SER A 151 -5.67 6.39 -7.27
N VAL A 152 -5.77 7.56 -6.64
CA VAL A 152 -4.97 8.72 -7.03
C VAL A 152 -3.50 8.51 -6.72
N ASN A 153 -3.17 8.08 -5.50
CA ASN A 153 -1.78 7.95 -5.06
C ASN A 153 -1.00 6.85 -5.79
N LEU A 154 -1.64 5.72 -6.09
CA LEU A 154 -0.96 4.55 -6.66
C LEU A 154 -1.15 4.40 -8.17
N ALA A 155 -2.21 4.95 -8.77
CA ALA A 155 -2.46 4.80 -10.20
C ALA A 155 -2.33 6.12 -10.98
N LEU A 156 -2.95 7.22 -10.52
CA LEU A 156 -2.94 8.46 -11.32
C LEU A 156 -1.67 9.28 -11.18
N LEU A 157 -1.19 9.52 -9.95
CA LEU A 157 0.00 10.34 -9.73
C LEU A 157 1.28 9.75 -10.37
N PRO A 158 1.55 8.43 -10.28
CA PRO A 158 2.73 7.87 -10.94
C PRO A 158 2.73 8.01 -12.47
N LEU A 159 1.55 8.13 -13.10
CA LEU A 159 1.44 8.41 -14.53
C LEU A 159 1.74 9.89 -14.86
N ALA A 160 1.50 10.79 -13.92
CA ALA A 160 1.81 12.22 -14.04
C ALA A 160 3.24 12.57 -13.62
N ASP A 161 3.86 11.78 -12.74
CA ASP A 161 5.21 12.02 -12.19
C ASP A 161 6.28 12.28 -13.29
N PRO A 162 6.33 11.56 -14.45
CA PRO A 162 7.32 11.82 -15.51
C PRO A 162 7.22 13.20 -16.18
N GLY A 163 6.07 13.86 -16.11
CA GLY A 163 5.81 15.14 -16.81
C GLY A 163 5.82 16.36 -15.90
N VAL A 164 5.64 16.19 -14.59
CA VAL A 164 5.51 17.32 -13.66
C VAL A 164 6.82 17.60 -12.93
N GLY A 165 7.74 16.64 -12.75
CA GLY A 165 9.09 16.84 -12.18
C GLY A 165 9.15 17.44 -10.76
N VAL A 166 8.00 17.79 -10.19
CA VAL A 166 7.84 18.53 -8.93
C VAL A 166 7.69 17.57 -7.74
N VAL A 167 7.35 16.31 -8.00
CA VAL A 167 6.84 15.41 -6.95
C VAL A 167 7.85 14.32 -6.55
N HIS A 168 8.61 13.76 -7.51
CA HIS A 168 9.75 12.86 -7.25
C HIS A 168 10.79 12.91 -8.37
N ASP A 169 12.05 12.66 -8.00
CA ASP A 169 13.19 12.63 -8.93
C ASP A 169 13.25 11.37 -9.83
N ALA A 170 12.33 10.40 -9.64
CA ALA A 170 12.31 9.16 -10.41
C ALA A 170 10.87 8.59 -10.53
N PRO A 171 10.57 7.82 -11.60
CA PRO A 171 9.30 7.12 -11.75
C PRO A 171 9.04 6.18 -10.58
N ARG A 172 7.78 6.11 -10.14
CA ARG A 172 7.34 5.21 -9.06
C ARG A 172 6.51 4.09 -9.63
N HIS A 173 6.73 2.89 -9.12
CA HIS A 173 6.04 1.68 -9.57
C HIS A 173 5.28 1.07 -8.40
N TYR A 174 4.06 0.61 -8.71
CA TYR A 174 3.23 -0.09 -7.76
C TYR A 174 2.71 -1.41 -8.33
N GLU A 175 2.79 -2.47 -7.53
CA GLU A 175 2.18 -3.75 -7.88
C GLU A 175 0.66 -3.60 -8.02
N GLY A 176 0.08 -4.32 -8.98
CA GLY A 176 -1.38 -4.29 -9.18
C GLY A 176 -1.97 -2.94 -9.59
N VAL A 177 -1.14 -1.96 -10.00
CA VAL A 177 -1.59 -0.61 -10.40
C VAL A 177 -2.72 -0.64 -11.44
N TRP A 178 -2.64 -1.57 -12.40
CA TRP A 178 -3.66 -1.75 -13.43
C TRP A 178 -5.04 -2.10 -12.84
N TRP A 179 -5.09 -2.98 -11.85
CA TRP A 179 -6.35 -3.34 -11.18
C TRP A 179 -6.91 -2.17 -10.37
N ILE A 180 -6.05 -1.45 -9.64
CA ILE A 180 -6.45 -0.26 -8.87
C ILE A 180 -7.01 0.83 -9.80
N GLY A 181 -6.33 1.09 -10.92
CA GLY A 181 -6.74 2.06 -11.93
C GLY A 181 -8.02 1.64 -12.64
N LEU A 182 -8.13 0.37 -13.05
CA LEU A 182 -9.31 -0.15 -13.76
C LEU A 182 -10.57 -0.06 -12.89
N VAL A 183 -10.49 -0.44 -11.61
CA VAL A 183 -11.62 -0.30 -10.68
C VAL A 183 -12.06 1.16 -10.56
N PHE A 184 -11.11 2.09 -10.47
CA PHE A 184 -11.42 3.52 -10.37
C PHE A 184 -12.04 4.07 -11.65
N LEU A 185 -11.47 3.75 -12.81
CA LEU A 185 -11.99 4.15 -14.11
C LEU A 185 -13.37 3.55 -14.38
N ALA A 186 -13.60 2.29 -14.01
CA ALA A 186 -14.91 1.65 -14.11
C ALA A 186 -15.96 2.38 -13.27
N ILE A 187 -15.62 2.75 -12.02
CA ILE A 187 -16.50 3.54 -11.15
C ILE A 187 -16.88 4.87 -11.81
N LEU A 188 -15.92 5.56 -12.45
CA LEU A 188 -16.19 6.82 -13.14
C LEU A 188 -17.00 6.62 -14.42
N ALA A 189 -16.68 5.61 -15.22
CA ALA A 189 -17.33 5.29 -16.49
C ALA A 189 -18.81 4.87 -16.32
N LEU A 190 -19.14 4.17 -15.23
CA LEU A 190 -20.52 3.78 -14.91
C LEU A 190 -21.46 4.98 -14.74
N ASN A 191 -20.95 6.19 -14.54
CA ASN A 191 -21.78 7.41 -14.52
C ASN A 191 -22.37 7.77 -15.88
N ALA A 192 -21.86 7.21 -16.98
CA ALA A 192 -22.49 7.29 -18.29
C ALA A 192 -23.85 6.56 -18.30
N VAL A 193 -23.95 5.44 -17.58
CA VAL A 193 -25.17 4.61 -17.52
C VAL A 193 -26.17 5.15 -16.51
N LEU A 194 -25.78 5.53 -15.30
CA LEU A 194 -26.67 6.18 -14.33
C LEU A 194 -25.89 7.24 -13.53
N PRO A 195 -26.47 8.41 -13.25
CA PRO A 195 -25.77 9.45 -12.50
C PRO A 195 -25.44 8.95 -11.09
N ARG A 196 -24.20 9.21 -10.66
CA ARG A 196 -23.65 8.81 -9.35
C ARG A 196 -23.86 7.34 -9.02
N PHE A 197 -23.62 6.46 -10.00
CA PHE A 197 -23.82 5.01 -9.89
C PHE A 197 -23.24 4.44 -8.59
N PHE A 198 -21.96 4.73 -8.30
CA PHE A 198 -21.29 4.25 -7.09
C PHE A 198 -22.00 4.68 -5.80
N CYS A 199 -22.40 5.95 -5.69
CA CYS A 199 -23.09 6.47 -4.50
C CYS A 199 -24.50 5.89 -4.31
N ARG A 200 -25.18 5.51 -5.41
CA ARG A 200 -26.53 4.93 -5.40
C ARG A 200 -26.52 3.45 -5.03
N PHE A 201 -25.55 2.68 -5.54
CA PHE A 201 -25.63 1.21 -5.52
C PHE A 201 -24.52 0.50 -4.75
N ILE A 202 -23.32 1.07 -4.63
CA ILE A 202 -22.15 0.35 -4.11
C ILE A 202 -21.64 0.93 -2.78
N CYS A 203 -21.66 2.25 -2.63
CA CYS A 203 -20.98 2.97 -1.56
C CYS A 203 -21.53 2.63 -0.15
N PRO A 204 -20.78 1.91 0.70
CA PRO A 204 -21.20 1.56 2.06
C PRO A 204 -21.26 2.80 2.97
N LEU A 205 -20.35 3.76 2.80
CA LEU A 205 -20.43 5.04 3.53
C LEU A 205 -21.71 5.81 3.17
N GLY A 206 -22.12 5.75 1.91
CA GLY A 206 -23.38 6.31 1.45
C GLY A 206 -24.60 5.63 2.06
N ALA A 207 -24.54 4.32 2.27
CA ALA A 207 -25.57 3.57 2.99
C ALA A 207 -25.63 3.96 4.47
N LEU A 208 -24.48 4.10 5.14
CA LEU A 208 -24.39 4.55 6.54
C LEU A 208 -25.02 5.93 6.71
N PHE A 209 -24.65 6.89 5.85
CA PHE A 209 -25.28 8.21 5.85
C PHE A 209 -26.76 8.17 5.47
N GLY A 210 -27.17 7.25 4.58
CA GLY A 210 -28.58 7.00 4.27
C GLY A 210 -29.38 6.54 5.49
N LEU A 211 -28.82 5.63 6.30
CA LEU A 211 -29.44 5.17 7.53
C LEU A 211 -29.56 6.29 8.58
N ALA A 212 -28.53 7.13 8.70
CA ALA A 212 -28.54 8.28 9.60
C ALA A 212 -29.53 9.37 9.15
N ALA A 213 -29.60 9.66 7.85
CA ALA A 213 -30.45 10.72 7.32
C ALA A 213 -31.96 10.47 7.47
N ARG A 214 -32.40 9.23 7.80
CA ARG A 214 -33.82 8.89 8.00
C ARG A 214 -34.48 9.67 9.13
N VAL A 215 -33.69 10.03 10.14
CA VAL A 215 -34.18 10.78 11.31
C VAL A 215 -33.86 12.27 11.19
N ALA A 216 -33.27 12.72 10.08
CA ALA A 216 -32.81 14.09 9.95
C ALA A 216 -33.99 15.07 9.91
N PRO A 217 -34.14 15.98 10.91
CA PRO A 217 -35.25 16.89 10.99
C PRO A 217 -35.32 17.83 9.78
N TRP A 218 -34.17 18.36 9.31
CA TRP A 218 -34.11 19.20 8.11
C TRP A 218 -33.79 18.38 6.88
N ARG A 219 -34.68 18.44 5.89
CA ARG A 219 -34.54 17.68 4.63
C ARG A 219 -35.18 18.39 3.44
N ILE A 220 -34.78 17.93 2.26
CA ILE A 220 -35.37 18.37 1.00
C ILE A 220 -36.71 17.67 0.83
N GLY A 221 -37.76 18.41 0.52
CA GLY A 221 -39.09 17.84 0.27
C GLY A 221 -40.00 18.80 -0.48
N LYS A 222 -41.16 18.29 -0.90
CA LYS A 222 -42.20 19.08 -1.55
C LYS A 222 -42.92 19.93 -0.50
N ALA A 223 -42.98 21.23 -0.72
CA ALA A 223 -43.59 22.19 0.20
C ALA A 223 -45.13 22.09 0.21
N THR A 224 -45.74 21.88 -0.95
CA THR A 224 -47.20 21.73 -1.11
C THR A 224 -47.51 20.72 -2.21
N ASP A 225 -48.51 19.86 -1.98
CA ASP A 225 -48.86 18.81 -2.94
C ASP A 225 -49.89 19.29 -3.98
N LYS A 226 -50.91 20.02 -3.52
CA LYS A 226 -52.08 20.44 -4.33
C LYS A 226 -51.79 21.41 -5.48
N SER A 227 -50.59 22.01 -5.54
CA SER A 227 -50.25 22.99 -6.57
C SER A 227 -49.19 22.50 -7.58
N CYS A 228 -48.56 21.35 -7.37
CA CYS A 228 -47.45 20.89 -8.20
C CYS A 228 -47.94 19.96 -9.32
N GLY A 229 -47.75 20.34 -10.58
CA GLY A 229 -47.95 19.43 -11.72
C GLY A 229 -46.83 18.38 -11.87
N ASP A 230 -47.04 17.38 -12.74
CA ASP A 230 -46.10 16.27 -13.00
C ASP A 230 -45.02 16.63 -14.04
N CYS A 231 -44.38 17.80 -13.89
CA CYS A 231 -43.35 18.25 -14.85
C CYS A 231 -42.04 17.44 -14.78
N ARG A 232 -41.81 16.68 -13.70
CA ARG A 232 -40.61 15.85 -13.41
C ARG A 232 -39.24 16.51 -13.58
N LEU A 233 -39.18 17.84 -13.69
CA LEU A 233 -37.91 18.58 -13.83
C LEU A 233 -36.99 18.46 -12.60
N CYS A 234 -37.58 18.33 -11.40
CA CYS A 234 -36.82 18.08 -10.19
C CYS A 234 -36.19 16.68 -10.18
N GLU A 235 -36.87 15.71 -10.80
CA GLU A 235 -36.43 14.31 -10.91
C GLU A 235 -35.34 14.15 -11.96
N SER A 236 -35.44 14.85 -13.09
CA SER A 236 -34.40 14.84 -14.14
C SER A 236 -33.03 15.39 -13.68
N HIS A 237 -32.99 16.12 -12.57
CA HIS A 237 -31.77 16.63 -11.96
C HIS A 237 -31.45 16.00 -10.60
N CYS A 238 -32.17 14.95 -10.22
CA CYS A 238 -32.01 14.25 -8.95
C CYS A 238 -30.87 13.23 -9.02
N GLU A 239 -29.67 13.65 -8.64
CA GLU A 239 -28.47 12.78 -8.63
C GLU A 239 -28.56 11.58 -7.67
N GLY A 240 -29.47 11.63 -6.69
CA GLY A 240 -29.70 10.54 -5.73
C GLY A 240 -30.70 9.49 -6.22
N GLY A 241 -31.49 9.81 -7.25
CA GLY A 241 -32.62 8.98 -7.67
C GLY A 241 -33.63 8.74 -6.54
N CYS A 242 -34.01 9.80 -5.82
CA CYS A 242 -34.86 9.71 -4.62
C CYS A 242 -36.32 10.13 -4.86
N ARG A 243 -36.73 10.37 -6.12
CA ARG A 243 -38.09 10.76 -6.55
C ARG A 243 -38.68 12.00 -5.84
N PRO A 244 -38.07 13.20 -6.00
CA PRO A 244 -38.54 14.43 -5.34
C PRO A 244 -39.92 14.93 -5.82
N SER A 245 -40.40 14.45 -6.97
CA SER A 245 -41.70 14.79 -7.59
C SER A 245 -42.88 14.11 -6.90
N GLY A 246 -42.67 12.89 -6.39
CA GLY A 246 -43.66 12.03 -5.74
C GLY A 246 -43.24 11.66 -4.31
N THR A 247 -43.42 10.40 -3.95
CA THR A 247 -43.00 9.89 -2.63
C THR A 247 -41.47 9.85 -2.54
N LEU A 248 -40.92 10.67 -1.64
CA LEU A 248 -39.49 10.87 -1.51
C LEU A 248 -38.84 9.71 -0.73
N VAL A 249 -37.80 9.10 -1.29
CA VAL A 249 -36.97 8.12 -0.57
C VAL A 249 -35.85 8.86 0.19
N VAL A 250 -36.07 9.11 1.49
CA VAL A 250 -35.23 10.03 2.30
C VAL A 250 -33.76 9.59 2.34
N SER A 251 -33.49 8.30 2.52
CA SER A 251 -32.11 7.76 2.59
C SER A 251 -31.30 7.95 1.30
N GLU A 252 -31.96 8.14 0.15
CA GLU A 252 -31.32 8.27 -1.15
C GLU A 252 -30.98 9.73 -1.51
N CYS A 253 -31.56 10.71 -0.81
CA CYS A 253 -31.29 12.12 -1.05
C CYS A 253 -29.84 12.49 -0.67
N LEU A 254 -29.03 12.86 -1.67
CA LEU A 254 -27.62 13.24 -1.49
C LEU A 254 -27.41 14.71 -1.09
N LEU A 255 -28.48 15.44 -0.78
CA LEU A 255 -28.47 16.88 -0.50
C LEU A 255 -27.72 17.71 -1.56
N CYS A 256 -27.86 17.35 -2.84
CA CYS A 256 -27.20 18.06 -3.94
C CYS A 256 -27.88 19.39 -4.30
N CYS A 257 -29.10 19.63 -3.81
CA CYS A 257 -29.92 20.82 -4.01
C CYS A 257 -30.24 21.21 -5.47
N ASN A 258 -29.93 20.36 -6.46
CA ASN A 258 -30.25 20.62 -7.86
C ASN A 258 -31.76 20.76 -8.11
N CYS A 259 -32.57 19.94 -7.43
CA CYS A 259 -34.02 19.96 -7.55
C CYS A 259 -34.65 21.26 -7.03
N LEU A 260 -34.07 21.89 -6.00
CA LEU A 260 -34.52 23.19 -5.50
C LEU A 260 -34.29 24.27 -6.55
N ASP A 261 -33.11 24.26 -7.17
CA ASP A 261 -32.68 25.28 -8.12
C ASP A 261 -33.41 25.21 -9.48
N ARG A 262 -33.76 23.99 -9.90
CA ARG A 262 -34.44 23.73 -11.18
C ARG A 262 -35.96 23.72 -11.09
N CYS A 263 -36.54 23.84 -9.90
CA CYS A 263 -37.99 23.89 -9.75
C CYS A 263 -38.53 25.26 -10.19
N PRO A 264 -39.24 25.38 -11.33
CA PRO A 264 -39.71 26.67 -11.83
C PRO A 264 -40.77 27.32 -10.93
N SER A 265 -41.41 26.50 -10.10
CA SER A 265 -42.49 26.94 -9.21
C SER A 265 -42.05 27.10 -7.75
N GLY A 266 -40.77 26.88 -7.44
CA GLY A 266 -40.25 26.99 -6.07
C GLY A 266 -40.91 26.03 -5.06
N ARG A 267 -41.52 24.93 -5.53
CA ARG A 267 -42.29 24.00 -4.70
C ARG A 267 -41.43 22.96 -3.98
N ILE A 268 -40.17 22.81 -4.36
CA ILE A 268 -39.20 21.98 -3.63
C ILE A 268 -38.44 22.89 -2.67
N GLY A 269 -38.43 22.55 -1.38
CA GLY A 269 -37.76 23.32 -0.34
C GLY A 269 -36.89 22.44 0.55
N PHE A 270 -36.08 23.10 1.37
CA PHE A 270 -35.35 22.49 2.48
C PHE A 270 -35.95 23.02 3.78
N ALA A 271 -36.56 22.15 4.57
CA ALA A 271 -37.32 22.56 5.75
C ALA A 271 -37.39 21.45 6.80
N GLY A 272 -37.72 21.84 8.04
CA GLY A 272 -37.96 20.94 9.17
C GLY A 272 -39.31 20.22 9.13
N ARG A 273 -39.80 19.86 7.94
CA ARG A 273 -41.11 19.24 7.73
C ARG A 273 -41.04 18.13 6.69
N ALA A 274 -41.93 17.16 6.81
CA ALA A 274 -42.06 16.08 5.83
C ALA A 274 -42.52 16.62 4.46
N SER A 275 -42.10 15.94 3.39
CA SER A 275 -42.56 16.18 2.02
C SER A 275 -44.08 15.99 1.93
N ALA A 276 -44.76 16.98 1.34
CA ALA A 276 -46.21 16.95 1.16
C ALA A 276 -46.70 15.80 0.25
N ALA A 277 -45.83 15.25 -0.62
CA ALA A 277 -46.12 14.09 -1.48
C ALA A 277 -45.83 12.73 -0.80
N GLY A 278 -45.52 12.73 0.49
CA GLY A 278 -45.15 11.54 1.27
C GLY A 278 -43.65 11.23 1.25
N GLU A 279 -43.22 10.44 2.24
CA GLU A 279 -41.82 10.05 2.45
C GLU A 279 -41.73 8.55 2.75
N THR A 280 -40.74 7.89 2.18
CA THR A 280 -40.28 6.56 2.61
C THR A 280 -38.88 6.67 3.16
N ALA A 281 -38.63 6.07 4.32
CA ALA A 281 -37.34 6.20 4.99
C ALA A 281 -36.23 5.47 4.23
N LEU A 282 -36.54 4.33 3.61
CA LEU A 282 -35.61 3.43 2.95
C LEU A 282 -36.12 3.04 1.56
N PRO A 283 -35.24 2.63 0.63
CA PRO A 283 -35.68 2.04 -0.62
C PRO A 283 -36.48 0.75 -0.37
N ASP A 284 -37.37 0.41 -1.30
CA ASP A 284 -38.21 -0.78 -1.20
C ASP A 284 -37.36 -2.06 -1.07
N PHE A 285 -37.36 -2.64 0.13
CA PHE A 285 -36.84 -3.97 0.38
C PHE A 285 -37.96 -4.98 0.17
N SER A 286 -37.80 -5.87 -0.81
CA SER A 286 -38.63 -7.08 -0.80
C SER A 286 -38.40 -7.86 0.51
N ARG A 287 -39.32 -8.75 0.92
CA ARG A 287 -39.06 -9.68 2.05
C ARG A 287 -37.73 -10.42 1.90
N ARG A 288 -37.35 -10.73 0.65
CA ARG A 288 -36.05 -11.32 0.30
C ARG A 288 -34.87 -10.36 0.52
N GLY A 289 -35.07 -9.05 0.39
CA GLY A 289 -34.06 -8.01 0.64
C GLY A 289 -33.69 -7.85 2.11
N ALA A 290 -34.66 -7.95 3.03
CA ALA A 290 -34.37 -7.96 4.47
C ALA A 290 -33.59 -9.22 4.88
N VAL A 291 -33.97 -10.39 4.33
CA VAL A 291 -33.21 -11.63 4.51
C VAL A 291 -31.80 -11.52 3.93
N ALA A 292 -31.65 -10.92 2.74
CA ALA A 292 -30.34 -10.70 2.13
C ALA A 292 -29.43 -9.78 2.97
N LEU A 293 -29.99 -8.77 3.64
CA LEU A 293 -29.23 -7.90 4.54
C LEU A 293 -28.68 -8.68 5.75
N LEU A 294 -29.53 -9.48 6.39
CA LEU A 294 -29.14 -10.32 7.52
C LEU A 294 -28.14 -11.39 7.09
N ALA A 295 -28.38 -12.05 5.95
CA ALA A 295 -27.48 -13.04 5.37
C ALA A 295 -26.12 -12.43 5.00
N ALA A 296 -26.09 -11.19 4.47
CA ALA A 296 -24.85 -10.49 4.17
C ALA A 296 -24.07 -10.15 5.44
N GLY A 297 -24.74 -9.66 6.49
CA GLY A 297 -24.11 -9.41 7.78
C GLY A 297 -23.56 -10.69 8.43
N ALA A 298 -24.35 -11.77 8.40
CA ALA A 298 -23.90 -13.08 8.87
C ALA A 298 -22.73 -13.61 8.04
N ALA A 299 -22.80 -13.57 6.71
CA ALA A 299 -21.69 -14.00 5.83
C ALA A 299 -20.42 -13.18 6.09
N GLY A 300 -20.55 -11.88 6.31
CA GLY A 300 -19.44 -11.01 6.71
C GLY A 300 -18.83 -11.45 8.03
N ALA A 301 -19.65 -11.68 9.04
CA ALA A 301 -19.20 -12.20 10.33
C ALA A 301 -18.52 -13.57 10.16
N PHE A 302 -19.17 -14.56 9.56
CA PHE A 302 -18.63 -15.91 9.38
C PHE A 302 -17.36 -15.95 8.50
N SER A 303 -17.13 -14.97 7.63
CA SER A 303 -15.89 -14.89 6.85
C SER A 303 -14.65 -14.70 7.72
N ALA A 304 -14.72 -13.88 8.78
CA ALA A 304 -13.58 -13.58 9.64
C ALA A 304 -12.98 -14.81 10.40
N PRO A 305 -13.78 -15.67 11.08
CA PRO A 305 -13.26 -16.88 11.71
C PRO A 305 -12.83 -17.94 10.69
N LEU A 306 -13.48 -18.05 9.52
CA LEU A 306 -13.02 -18.94 8.45
C LEU A 306 -11.60 -18.59 7.99
N TRP A 307 -11.29 -17.30 7.89
CA TRP A 307 -9.96 -16.85 7.54
C TRP A 307 -8.93 -17.05 8.66
N ARG A 308 -9.36 -16.99 9.94
CA ARG A 308 -8.49 -17.36 11.07
C ARG A 308 -8.11 -18.85 11.08
N VAL A 309 -8.95 -19.73 10.54
CA VAL A 309 -8.63 -21.16 10.37
C VAL A 309 -7.52 -21.35 9.32
N GLU A 310 -7.51 -20.55 8.25
CA GLU A 310 -6.44 -20.54 7.25
C GLU A 310 -5.09 -20.06 7.84
N ASP A 311 -5.14 -19.06 8.72
CA ASP A 311 -3.97 -18.59 9.48
C ASP A 311 -3.47 -19.64 10.49
N ALA A 312 -4.37 -20.34 11.19
CA ALA A 312 -4.03 -21.39 12.16
C ALA A 312 -3.42 -22.64 11.50
N ALA A 313 -3.77 -22.91 10.24
CA ALA A 313 -3.19 -23.99 9.43
C ALA A 313 -1.76 -23.66 8.92
N GLY A 314 -1.21 -22.48 9.21
CA GLY A 314 0.10 -22.04 8.74
C GLY A 314 0.18 -21.74 7.24
N LEU A 315 -0.96 -21.82 6.53
CA LEU A 315 -1.07 -21.63 5.08
C LEU A 315 -1.13 -20.14 4.68
N GLY A 316 -1.37 -19.22 5.63
CA GLY A 316 -1.59 -17.79 5.37
C GLY A 316 -0.37 -16.85 5.55
N ARG A 317 0.70 -17.24 6.26
CA ARG A 317 1.84 -16.36 6.54
C ARG A 317 3.01 -16.61 5.60
N SER A 318 2.97 -15.96 4.44
CA SER A 318 4.13 -15.93 3.55
C SER A 318 5.35 -15.40 4.31
N PRO A 319 6.53 -16.07 4.23
CA PRO A 319 7.75 -15.53 4.82
C PRO A 319 8.15 -14.19 4.19
N LEU A 320 7.62 -13.88 3.00
CA LEU A 320 7.81 -12.61 2.29
C LEU A 320 6.84 -11.50 2.75
N LEU A 321 5.88 -11.80 3.63
CA LEU A 321 5.00 -10.80 4.21
C LEU A 321 5.79 -9.98 5.21
N ILE A 322 6.46 -8.93 4.74
CA ILE A 322 7.20 -7.99 5.59
C ILE A 322 6.41 -6.69 5.66
N ARG A 323 6.10 -6.20 6.86
CA ARG A 323 5.33 -4.96 7.06
C ARG A 323 6.26 -3.75 7.27
N PRO A 324 5.81 -2.52 6.98
CA PRO A 324 6.58 -1.31 7.29
C PRO A 324 6.96 -1.18 8.78
N PRO A 325 8.01 -0.41 9.11
CA PRO A 325 8.38 -0.16 10.50
C PRO A 325 7.23 0.50 11.25
N GLY A 326 6.94 0.00 12.45
CA GLY A 326 5.86 0.50 13.31
C GLY A 326 4.51 -0.18 13.06
N SER A 327 4.41 -1.09 12.09
CA SER A 327 3.24 -1.95 11.96
C SER A 327 3.00 -2.75 13.25
N LEU A 328 1.73 -2.83 13.64
CA LEU A 328 1.30 -3.69 14.73
C LEU A 328 1.45 -5.18 14.35
N ASP A 329 1.19 -6.06 15.31
CA ASP A 329 0.97 -7.48 15.04
C ASP A 329 -0.09 -7.67 13.95
N GLU A 330 0.02 -8.75 13.17
CA GLU A 330 -0.74 -8.90 11.92
C GLU A 330 -2.25 -8.79 12.13
N GLU A 331 -2.78 -9.35 13.22
CA GLU A 331 -4.20 -9.30 13.54
C GLU A 331 -4.66 -7.86 13.83
N ARG A 332 -3.98 -7.16 14.75
CA ARG A 332 -4.31 -5.77 15.06
C ARG A 332 -4.05 -4.83 13.88
N PHE A 333 -3.07 -5.14 13.05
CA PHE A 333 -2.78 -4.42 11.82
C PHE A 333 -3.96 -4.50 10.84
N LEU A 334 -4.46 -5.72 10.58
CA LEU A 334 -5.61 -5.96 9.68
C LEU A 334 -6.92 -5.42 10.24
N ALA A 335 -7.07 -5.35 11.57
CA ALA A 335 -8.20 -4.71 12.24
C ALA A 335 -8.20 -3.17 12.14
N ARG A 336 -7.07 -2.54 11.75
CA ARG A 336 -6.92 -1.08 11.69
C ARG A 336 -6.64 -0.53 10.29
N CYS A 337 -6.06 -1.32 9.39
CA CYS A 337 -5.65 -0.83 8.08
C CYS A 337 -6.86 -0.55 7.17
N ILE A 338 -7.00 0.71 6.74
CA ILE A 338 -8.08 1.13 5.81
C ILE A 338 -7.67 1.10 4.34
N ARG A 339 -6.47 0.60 3.99
CA ARG A 339 -5.99 0.47 2.60
C ARG A 339 -5.99 1.80 1.80
N CYS A 340 -5.78 2.92 2.47
CA CYS A 340 -5.79 4.25 1.83
C CYS A 340 -4.57 4.54 0.94
N GLY A 341 -3.50 3.74 1.04
CA GLY A 341 -2.29 3.92 0.24
C GLY A 341 -1.35 5.05 0.66
N GLN A 342 -1.67 5.80 1.73
CA GLN A 342 -0.86 6.96 2.15
C GLN A 342 0.58 6.59 2.54
N CYS A 343 0.77 5.48 3.29
CA CYS A 343 2.12 5.00 3.63
C CYS A 343 2.93 4.59 2.41
N MET A 344 2.29 4.02 1.37
CA MET A 344 2.93 3.65 0.11
C MET A 344 3.44 4.90 -0.61
N ARG A 345 2.58 5.93 -0.69
CA ARG A 345 2.96 7.23 -1.28
C ARG A 345 4.06 7.93 -0.48
N ALA A 346 3.99 7.93 0.85
CA ALA A 346 5.00 8.60 1.67
C ALA A 346 6.38 7.91 1.65
N CYS A 347 6.48 6.65 1.21
CA CYS A 347 7.74 5.91 1.22
C CYS A 347 8.78 6.45 0.22
N PRO A 348 9.89 7.09 0.65
CA PRO A 348 10.86 7.65 -0.30
C PRO A 348 11.52 6.56 -1.15
N SER A 349 11.80 5.38 -0.61
CA SER A 349 12.41 4.29 -1.39
C SER A 349 11.43 3.55 -2.32
N ASN A 350 10.13 3.88 -2.32
CA ASN A 350 9.10 3.15 -3.07
C ASN A 350 9.08 1.62 -2.82
N ILE A 351 9.48 1.19 -1.63
CA ILE A 351 9.49 -0.23 -1.24
C ILE A 351 8.15 -0.71 -0.68
N ILE A 352 7.29 0.20 -0.21
CA ILE A 352 5.98 -0.19 0.34
C ILE A 352 5.00 -0.33 -0.83
N GLN A 353 4.55 -1.56 -1.05
CA GLN A 353 3.72 -1.99 -2.16
C GLN A 353 2.34 -2.45 -1.67
N PRO A 354 1.27 -2.30 -2.47
CA PRO A 354 -0.01 -2.91 -2.16
C PRO A 354 0.06 -4.42 -2.36
N SER A 355 -0.21 -5.19 -1.30
CA SER A 355 -0.23 -6.65 -1.37
C SER A 355 -1.32 -7.12 -2.34
N VAL A 356 -0.97 -8.05 -3.23
CA VAL A 356 -1.94 -8.76 -4.06
C VAL A 356 -2.18 -10.16 -3.50
N THR A 357 -1.12 -10.94 -3.27
CA THR A 357 -1.20 -12.34 -2.80
C THR A 357 -0.46 -12.58 -1.49
N THR A 358 0.58 -11.80 -1.17
CA THR A 358 1.49 -12.05 -0.04
C THR A 358 0.82 -12.02 1.33
N ALA A 359 -0.20 -11.18 1.50
CA ALA A 359 -0.95 -11.01 2.76
C ALA A 359 -2.29 -11.77 2.78
N GLY A 360 -2.48 -12.75 1.90
CA GLY A 360 -3.75 -13.46 1.74
C GLY A 360 -4.89 -12.55 1.27
N LEU A 361 -6.11 -13.09 1.29
CA LEU A 361 -7.30 -12.39 0.78
C LEU A 361 -7.70 -11.17 1.65
N ILE A 362 -7.57 -11.29 2.99
CA ILE A 362 -7.87 -10.19 3.94
C ILE A 362 -6.93 -9.01 3.72
N GLY A 363 -5.66 -9.33 3.47
CA GLY A 363 -4.59 -8.37 3.28
C GLY A 363 -4.54 -7.76 1.89
N LEU A 364 -5.53 -7.97 1.02
CA LEU A 364 -5.58 -7.34 -0.29
C LEU A 364 -5.42 -5.82 -0.17
N TRP A 365 -4.48 -5.28 -0.96
CA TRP A 365 -4.07 -3.87 -0.99
C TRP A 365 -3.56 -3.29 0.33
N THR A 366 -3.20 -4.13 1.31
CA THR A 366 -2.49 -3.68 2.51
C THR A 366 -0.99 -3.49 2.22
N PRO A 367 -0.26 -2.61 2.93
CA PRO A 367 1.15 -2.34 2.67
C PRO A 367 2.08 -3.49 3.03
N VAL A 368 2.86 -3.96 2.07
CA VAL A 368 3.95 -4.95 2.23
C VAL A 368 5.25 -4.38 1.67
N LEU A 369 6.39 -4.75 2.22
CA LEU A 369 7.70 -4.36 1.69
C LEU A 369 8.09 -5.28 0.54
N ASN A 370 8.45 -4.68 -0.59
CA ASN A 370 9.10 -5.33 -1.71
C ASN A 370 10.40 -4.59 -2.03
N TYR A 371 11.53 -5.20 -1.69
CA TYR A 371 12.85 -4.62 -1.90
C TYR A 371 13.32 -4.68 -3.35
N ARG A 372 12.68 -5.48 -4.21
CA ARG A 372 13.04 -5.61 -5.62
C ARG A 372 12.50 -4.46 -6.47
N LEU A 373 11.30 -3.97 -6.17
CA LEU A 373 10.63 -2.91 -6.93
C LEU A 373 10.99 -1.49 -6.47
N GLY A 374 11.52 -1.35 -5.25
CA GLY A 374 11.95 -0.06 -4.73
C GLY A 374 13.22 0.47 -5.39
N ARG A 375 13.72 1.59 -4.86
CA ARG A 375 14.98 2.24 -5.26
C ARG A 375 16.16 1.89 -4.36
N SER A 376 15.88 1.24 -3.24
CA SER A 376 16.82 0.82 -2.19
C SER A 376 16.07 -0.07 -1.20
N GLY A 377 16.66 -0.34 -0.03
CA GLY A 377 15.94 -0.91 1.12
C GLY A 377 15.17 0.14 1.95
N CYS A 378 14.70 -0.27 3.12
CA CYS A 378 14.15 0.61 4.15
C CYS A 378 15.27 1.45 4.75
N GLN A 379 15.21 2.76 4.55
CA GLN A 379 16.22 3.69 5.05
C GLN A 379 16.21 3.75 6.59
N PRO A 380 17.35 3.56 7.29
CA PRO A 380 17.41 3.59 8.75
C PRO A 380 16.83 4.88 9.32
N ASN A 381 17.22 6.02 8.76
CA ASN A 381 16.87 7.35 9.23
C ASN A 381 15.51 7.88 8.74
N CYS A 382 14.54 6.99 8.51
CA CYS A 382 13.22 7.35 7.98
C CYS A 382 12.06 6.73 8.79
N ILE A 383 11.08 7.55 9.17
CA ILE A 383 9.89 7.15 9.94
C ILE A 383 8.57 7.56 9.26
N ALA A 384 8.62 7.95 7.98
CA ALA A 384 7.51 8.60 7.29
C ALA A 384 6.20 7.79 7.26
N CYS A 385 6.27 6.47 7.08
CA CYS A 385 5.07 5.62 6.97
C CYS A 385 4.20 5.62 8.23
N GLY A 386 4.80 5.70 9.42
CA GLY A 386 4.08 5.77 10.69
C GLY A 386 3.48 7.15 10.96
N GLN A 387 4.08 8.20 10.41
CA GLN A 387 3.59 9.58 10.56
C GLN A 387 2.36 9.87 9.69
N VAL A 388 2.14 9.10 8.63
CA VAL A 388 1.02 9.28 7.70
C VAL A 388 -0.11 8.27 7.89
N CYS A 389 -0.07 7.39 8.89
CA CYS A 389 -1.14 6.41 9.10
C CYS A 389 -2.31 7.04 9.89
N PRO A 390 -3.52 7.16 9.30
CA PRO A 390 -4.65 7.81 9.98
C PRO A 390 -5.24 6.99 11.14
N THR A 391 -5.07 5.66 11.10
CA THR A 391 -5.67 4.72 12.06
C THR A 391 -4.66 4.08 13.01
N ALA A 392 -3.40 4.52 12.95
CA ALA A 392 -2.28 3.91 13.68
C ALA A 392 -2.18 2.38 13.51
N ALA A 393 -2.56 1.86 12.33
CA ALA A 393 -2.19 0.50 11.91
C ALA A 393 -0.66 0.37 11.78
N ILE A 394 -0.02 1.45 11.31
CA ILE A 394 1.40 1.70 11.46
C ILE A 394 1.50 2.81 12.50
N ARG A 395 2.00 2.48 13.71
CA ARG A 395 2.12 3.47 14.77
C ARG A 395 3.17 4.53 14.43
N PRO A 396 2.99 5.79 14.84
CA PRO A 396 4.05 6.77 14.73
C PRO A 396 5.25 6.30 15.57
N LEU A 397 6.43 6.31 14.94
CA LEU A 397 7.71 5.94 15.57
C LEU A 397 8.59 7.16 15.71
N GLY A 398 9.33 7.24 16.80
CA GLY A 398 10.51 8.11 16.91
C GLY A 398 11.71 7.53 16.17
N LEU A 399 12.65 8.38 15.75
CA LEU A 399 13.88 7.90 15.10
C LEU A 399 14.76 7.10 16.07
N GLN A 400 14.90 7.58 17.31
CA GLN A 400 15.64 6.86 18.37
C GLN A 400 15.03 5.50 18.66
N GLU A 401 13.70 5.41 18.73
CA GLU A 401 13.00 4.14 18.90
C GLU A 401 13.26 3.18 17.74
N LYS A 402 13.16 3.65 16.50
CA LYS A 402 13.41 2.82 15.32
C LYS A 402 14.84 2.26 15.33
N LEU A 403 15.81 3.07 15.72
CA LEU A 403 17.23 2.70 15.79
C LEU A 403 17.61 1.96 17.07
N GLY A 404 16.73 1.88 18.07
CA GLY A 404 17.05 1.30 19.39
C GLY A 404 18.11 2.10 20.13
N GLN A 405 18.05 3.43 20.07
CA GLN A 405 19.01 4.36 20.68
C GLN A 405 18.35 5.13 21.83
N GLY A 406 19.18 5.72 22.70
CA GLY A 406 18.71 6.49 23.86
C GLY A 406 17.87 5.63 24.80
N ASP A 407 16.68 6.09 25.13
CA ASP A 407 15.73 5.41 26.03
C ASP A 407 15.32 4.00 25.53
N TYR A 408 15.52 3.72 24.24
CA TYR A 408 15.16 2.44 23.61
C TYR A 408 16.33 1.46 23.50
N ALA A 409 17.50 1.77 24.05
CA ALA A 409 18.69 0.92 23.98
C ALA A 409 18.45 -0.50 24.53
N ALA A 410 17.65 -0.64 25.59
CA ALA A 410 17.30 -1.93 26.18
C ALA A 410 16.40 -2.79 25.28
N ALA A 411 15.52 -2.17 24.48
CA ALA A 411 14.63 -2.88 23.56
C ALA A 411 15.31 -3.24 22.23
N GLY A 412 16.37 -2.52 21.87
CA GLY A 412 17.07 -2.66 20.59
C GLY A 412 16.30 -2.07 19.40
N PRO A 413 16.89 -2.10 18.20
CA PRO A 413 16.28 -1.54 17.00
C PRO A 413 15.03 -2.30 16.57
N ILE A 414 14.11 -1.60 15.91
CA ILE A 414 12.94 -2.24 15.29
C ILE A 414 13.39 -3.11 14.12
N ARG A 415 13.21 -4.42 14.25
CA ARG A 415 13.52 -5.42 13.24
C ARG A 415 12.31 -5.65 12.34
N LEU A 416 12.52 -5.50 11.03
CA LEU A 416 11.52 -5.80 10.00
C LEU A 416 11.53 -7.27 9.59
N GLY A 417 12.65 -7.96 9.84
CA GLY A 417 12.89 -9.31 9.37
C GLY A 417 14.39 -9.65 9.40
N THR A 418 14.79 -10.74 8.74
CA THR A 418 16.19 -11.16 8.65
C THR A 418 16.59 -11.53 7.23
N ALA A 419 17.81 -11.19 6.85
CA ALA A 419 18.39 -11.55 5.57
C ALA A 419 18.97 -12.97 5.60
N PHE A 420 18.72 -13.76 4.56
CA PHE A 420 19.23 -15.10 4.37
C PHE A 420 19.95 -15.21 3.04
N VAL A 421 21.13 -15.84 3.05
CA VAL A 421 21.94 -16.10 1.86
C VAL A 421 21.63 -17.49 1.31
N ASP A 422 21.13 -17.53 0.09
CA ASP A 422 20.97 -18.73 -0.72
C ASP A 422 22.33 -19.12 -1.33
N ARG A 423 22.99 -20.11 -0.72
CA ARG A 423 24.32 -20.59 -1.14
C ARG A 423 24.33 -21.17 -2.54
N THR A 424 23.19 -21.61 -3.07
CA THR A 424 23.09 -22.15 -4.44
C THR A 424 23.06 -21.07 -5.52
N ARG A 425 22.89 -19.81 -5.13
CA ARG A 425 22.82 -18.65 -6.05
C ARG A 425 23.88 -17.60 -5.78
N CYS A 426 24.39 -17.53 -4.55
CA CYS A 426 25.38 -16.55 -4.13
C CYS A 426 26.67 -16.72 -4.94
N LEU A 427 27.18 -15.62 -5.52
CA LEU A 427 28.32 -15.67 -6.44
C LEU A 427 29.59 -16.31 -5.81
N PRO A 428 30.00 -15.96 -4.56
CA PRO A 428 31.11 -16.63 -3.89
C PRO A 428 30.88 -18.11 -3.59
N TRP A 429 29.63 -18.54 -3.34
CA TRP A 429 29.32 -19.93 -2.96
C TRP A 429 29.07 -20.84 -4.17
N ALA A 430 28.30 -20.37 -5.15
CA ALA A 430 27.79 -21.19 -6.24
C ALA A 430 28.67 -21.12 -7.50
N MET A 431 29.31 -19.96 -7.73
CA MET A 431 30.06 -19.70 -8.97
C MET A 431 31.55 -19.48 -8.76
N GLY A 432 32.02 -19.49 -7.49
CA GLY A 432 33.41 -19.16 -7.16
C GLY A 432 33.81 -17.77 -7.66
N ARG A 433 32.89 -16.79 -7.59
CA ARG A 433 33.13 -15.41 -8.05
C ARG A 433 33.19 -14.43 -6.87
N PRO A 434 34.24 -13.59 -6.76
CA PRO A 434 34.36 -12.58 -5.72
C PRO A 434 33.19 -11.60 -5.74
N CYS A 435 32.56 -11.38 -4.57
CA CYS A 435 31.48 -10.40 -4.41
C CYS A 435 31.30 -10.06 -2.93
N ILE A 436 31.32 -8.77 -2.59
CA ILE A 436 31.16 -8.26 -1.22
C ILE A 436 29.96 -7.30 -1.05
N VAL A 437 29.15 -7.13 -2.10
CA VAL A 437 28.09 -6.10 -2.17
C VAL A 437 27.20 -6.09 -0.93
N CYS A 438 26.71 -7.26 -0.49
CA CYS A 438 25.82 -7.34 0.67
C CYS A 438 26.47 -6.89 1.99
N GLN A 439 27.77 -7.12 2.17
CA GLN A 439 28.53 -6.62 3.32
C GLN A 439 28.74 -5.11 3.17
N GLU A 440 29.09 -4.62 1.99
CA GLU A 440 29.34 -3.18 1.77
C GLU A 440 28.11 -2.32 2.05
N VAL A 441 26.95 -2.72 1.51
CA VAL A 441 25.70 -1.96 1.61
C VAL A 441 24.99 -2.12 2.96
N CYS A 442 25.48 -2.96 3.88
CA CYS A 442 24.86 -3.17 5.18
C CYS A 442 24.94 -1.88 6.01
N PRO A 443 23.79 -1.24 6.36
CA PRO A 443 23.80 0.08 7.01
C PRO A 443 23.91 0.00 8.54
N VAL A 444 23.88 -1.21 9.12
CA VAL A 444 23.95 -1.41 10.57
C VAL A 444 25.40 -1.27 11.03
N SER A 445 25.62 -0.66 12.19
CA SER A 445 26.94 -0.55 12.83
C SER A 445 26.88 -1.12 14.25
N PRO A 446 27.66 -2.18 14.57
CA PRO A 446 28.48 -3.00 13.67
C PRO A 446 27.68 -3.69 12.57
N LYS A 447 28.30 -3.98 11.42
CA LYS A 447 27.64 -4.63 10.27
C LYS A 447 27.01 -5.97 10.67
N ALA A 448 25.77 -6.17 10.22
CA ALA A 448 25.05 -7.44 10.39
C ALA A 448 25.51 -8.50 9.38
N ILE A 449 26.13 -8.10 8.28
CA ILE A 449 26.67 -9.00 7.27
C ILE A 449 28.18 -8.92 7.33
N PHE A 450 28.84 -10.04 7.60
CA PHE A 450 30.29 -10.17 7.60
C PHE A 450 30.70 -11.24 6.58
N VAL A 451 31.99 -11.37 6.33
CA VAL A 451 32.53 -12.27 5.30
C VAL A 451 33.52 -13.23 5.93
N ARG A 452 33.50 -14.47 5.46
CA ARG A 452 34.51 -15.48 5.76
C ARG A 452 35.42 -15.62 4.54
N GLU A 453 36.71 -15.45 4.76
CA GLU A 453 37.72 -15.63 3.73
C GLU A 453 37.93 -17.12 3.45
N VAL A 454 37.86 -17.50 2.19
CA VAL A 454 38.08 -18.87 1.72
C VAL A 454 38.93 -18.83 0.47
N PHE A 455 39.93 -19.71 0.39
CA PHE A 455 40.72 -19.92 -0.81
C PHE A 455 40.30 -21.24 -1.45
N GLU A 456 39.66 -21.17 -2.61
CA GLU A 456 39.19 -22.35 -3.33
C GLU A 456 40.04 -22.62 -4.57
N PRO A 457 40.37 -23.88 -4.88
CA PRO A 457 41.13 -24.20 -6.07
C PRO A 457 40.31 -23.95 -7.34
N VAL A 458 40.91 -23.25 -8.29
CA VAL A 458 40.28 -23.01 -9.59
C VAL A 458 40.25 -24.31 -10.38
N ARG A 459 39.15 -24.60 -11.08
CA ARG A 459 39.04 -25.76 -11.95
C ARG A 459 40.12 -25.71 -13.04
N GLY A 460 41.00 -26.72 -13.07
CA GLY A 460 42.15 -26.76 -14.00
C GLY A 460 43.36 -25.92 -13.56
N GLY A 461 43.31 -25.29 -12.38
CA GLY A 461 44.37 -24.47 -11.81
C GLY A 461 45.55 -25.24 -11.21
N ARG A 462 45.58 -26.57 -11.34
CA ARG A 462 46.75 -27.40 -10.98
C ARG A 462 47.72 -27.45 -12.15
N LEU A 463 48.94 -26.98 -11.92
CA LEU A 463 49.93 -26.77 -12.98
C LEU A 463 51.32 -27.18 -12.50
N SER A 464 52.08 -27.88 -13.34
CA SER A 464 53.49 -28.18 -13.09
C SER A 464 54.34 -26.97 -13.46
N LEU A 465 55.36 -26.67 -12.65
CA LEU A 465 56.29 -25.58 -12.89
C LEU A 465 57.36 -26.01 -13.91
N ALA A 466 57.51 -25.24 -14.98
CA ALA A 466 58.64 -25.32 -15.91
C ALA A 466 59.88 -24.59 -15.36
N GLY A 467 59.68 -23.57 -14.52
CA GLY A 467 60.75 -22.84 -13.85
C GLY A 467 60.22 -21.80 -12.86
N ALA A 468 61.08 -21.35 -11.95
CA ALA A 468 60.78 -20.27 -11.01
C ALA A 468 61.98 -19.30 -10.95
N ARG A 469 61.74 -18.00 -11.13
CA ARG A 469 62.74 -16.93 -11.03
C ARG A 469 62.19 -15.82 -10.14
N GLY A 470 62.62 -15.77 -8.89
CA GLY A 470 62.14 -14.77 -7.93
C GLY A 470 60.62 -14.84 -7.75
N ALA A 471 59.91 -13.76 -8.08
CA ALA A 471 58.45 -13.68 -8.02
C ALA A 471 57.74 -14.09 -9.33
N THR A 472 58.48 -14.59 -10.32
CA THR A 472 57.91 -15.03 -11.60
C THR A 472 57.95 -16.56 -11.71
N LEU A 473 56.82 -17.16 -12.04
CA LEU A 473 56.67 -18.60 -12.26
C LEU A 473 56.41 -18.88 -13.74
N ALA A 474 57.18 -19.81 -14.31
CA ALA A 474 56.94 -20.37 -15.64
C ALA A 474 56.19 -21.70 -15.49
N LEU A 475 55.06 -21.84 -16.17
CA LEU A 475 54.14 -22.96 -16.13
C LEU A 475 54.36 -23.86 -17.35
N ALA A 476 54.21 -25.18 -17.17
CA ALA A 476 54.32 -26.15 -18.26
C ALA A 476 53.17 -26.07 -19.28
N ARG A 477 52.03 -25.47 -18.91
CA ARG A 477 50.88 -25.24 -19.78
C ARG A 477 50.22 -23.90 -19.42
N PRO A 478 49.51 -23.25 -20.36
CA PRO A 478 48.90 -21.96 -20.08
C PRO A 478 47.80 -22.07 -19.01
N LEU A 479 47.72 -21.07 -18.13
CA LEU A 479 46.66 -20.97 -17.14
C LEU A 479 45.34 -20.59 -17.82
N ALA A 480 44.34 -21.47 -17.73
CA ALA A 480 42.98 -21.20 -18.19
C ALA A 480 42.10 -20.80 -17.01
N VAL A 481 41.93 -19.49 -16.80
CA VAL A 481 40.98 -18.92 -15.82
C VAL A 481 39.79 -18.29 -16.54
N SER A 482 38.61 -18.35 -15.94
CA SER A 482 37.36 -17.81 -16.49
C SER A 482 37.23 -16.28 -16.36
N GLY A 483 38.33 -15.57 -16.12
CA GLY A 483 38.39 -14.12 -15.88
C GLY A 483 39.79 -13.55 -16.02
N ASN A 484 39.97 -12.28 -15.65
CA ASN A 484 41.28 -11.64 -15.67
C ASN A 484 42.14 -12.13 -14.50
N ALA A 485 43.21 -12.89 -14.77
CA ALA A 485 44.13 -13.38 -13.74
C ALA A 485 44.73 -12.23 -12.90
N ALA A 486 44.87 -11.04 -13.49
CA ALA A 486 45.38 -9.84 -12.82
C ALA A 486 44.31 -9.06 -12.02
N SER A 487 43.13 -9.62 -11.76
CA SER A 487 42.09 -8.95 -10.95
C SER A 487 42.47 -8.75 -9.48
N GLY A 488 43.53 -9.43 -9.00
CA GLY A 488 43.95 -9.43 -7.61
C GLY A 488 43.24 -10.48 -6.74
N ASP A 489 42.29 -11.23 -7.32
CA ASP A 489 41.52 -12.26 -6.62
C ASP A 489 42.20 -13.64 -6.65
N TYR A 490 43.23 -13.82 -7.47
CA TYR A 490 43.91 -15.09 -7.65
C TYR A 490 45.18 -15.18 -6.81
N TYR A 491 45.44 -16.36 -6.27
CA TYR A 491 46.57 -16.69 -5.41
C TYR A 491 47.19 -18.01 -5.86
N VAL A 492 48.46 -18.23 -5.53
CA VAL A 492 49.19 -19.45 -5.87
C VAL A 492 49.76 -20.07 -4.61
N ARG A 493 49.64 -21.39 -4.49
CA ARG A 493 50.23 -22.20 -3.41
C ARG A 493 50.87 -23.45 -3.99
N LEU A 494 51.93 -23.96 -3.35
CA LEU A 494 52.51 -25.26 -3.70
C LEU A 494 51.58 -26.41 -3.33
N LEU A 495 51.46 -27.38 -4.24
CA LEU A 495 50.71 -28.61 -3.98
C LEU A 495 51.41 -29.43 -2.89
N GLY A 496 50.65 -29.94 -1.92
CA GLY A 496 51.19 -30.71 -0.78
C GLY A 496 51.64 -29.88 0.42
N ALA A 497 51.50 -28.55 0.38
CA ALA A 497 51.75 -27.66 1.52
C ALA A 497 50.48 -26.87 1.87
N PRO A 498 49.42 -27.52 2.40
CA PRO A 498 48.12 -26.88 2.63
C PRO A 498 48.18 -25.74 3.65
N GLU A 499 49.11 -25.78 4.60
CA GLU A 499 49.31 -24.72 5.62
C GLU A 499 50.10 -23.51 5.11
N ALA A 500 50.71 -23.58 3.92
CA ALA A 500 51.46 -22.47 3.37
C ALA A 500 50.52 -21.33 2.96
N THR A 501 50.85 -20.11 3.39
CA THR A 501 50.10 -18.90 3.01
C THR A 501 50.13 -18.72 1.49
N PRO A 502 48.96 -18.63 0.82
CA PRO A 502 48.91 -18.40 -0.62
C PRO A 502 49.51 -17.05 -0.99
N VAL A 503 50.23 -16.98 -2.11
CA VAL A 503 50.83 -15.74 -2.61
C VAL A 503 49.96 -15.14 -3.71
N ARG A 504 49.63 -13.85 -3.59
CA ARG A 504 48.75 -13.15 -4.55
C ARG A 504 49.39 -13.05 -5.93
N LEU A 505 48.58 -13.26 -6.96
CA LEU A 505 48.94 -13.06 -8.36
C LEU A 505 48.74 -11.58 -8.73
N VAL A 506 49.77 -10.96 -9.31
CA VAL A 506 49.80 -9.52 -9.65
C VAL A 506 49.71 -9.29 -11.15
N GLY A 507 50.11 -10.29 -11.94
CA GLY A 507 49.98 -10.27 -13.39
C GLY A 507 50.30 -11.65 -13.95
N GLY A 508 49.95 -11.89 -15.21
CA GLY A 508 50.28 -13.15 -15.86
C GLY A 508 49.28 -13.50 -16.95
N GLY A 509 49.78 -14.11 -18.02
CA GLY A 509 49.03 -14.51 -19.19
C GLY A 509 49.75 -15.64 -19.92
N GLY A 510 49.01 -16.68 -20.29
CA GLY A 510 49.61 -17.87 -20.88
C GLY A 510 50.41 -18.67 -19.86
N THR A 511 51.71 -18.88 -20.13
CA THR A 511 52.61 -19.75 -19.36
C THR A 511 53.42 -19.02 -18.29
N GLU A 512 53.32 -17.69 -18.16
CA GLU A 512 54.05 -16.93 -17.13
C GLU A 512 53.11 -16.26 -16.14
N LEU A 513 53.40 -16.41 -14.85
CA LEU A 513 52.69 -15.76 -13.75
C LEU A 513 53.66 -14.90 -12.94
N ALA A 514 53.26 -13.65 -12.67
CA ALA A 514 53.92 -12.72 -11.78
C ALA A 514 53.18 -12.69 -10.42
N LEU A 515 53.92 -12.95 -9.35
CA LEU A 515 53.44 -12.99 -7.98
C LEU A 515 53.84 -11.74 -7.21
N ALA A 516 53.12 -11.45 -6.13
CA ALA A 516 53.43 -10.36 -5.22
C ALA A 516 54.71 -10.61 -4.39
N ALA A 517 55.08 -11.88 -4.22
CA ALA A 517 56.29 -12.32 -3.53
C ALA A 517 56.81 -13.63 -4.14
N ALA A 518 58.07 -13.97 -3.86
CA ALA A 518 58.63 -15.27 -4.26
C ALA A 518 57.89 -16.41 -3.54
N LEU A 519 57.53 -17.47 -4.28
CA LEU A 519 56.87 -18.64 -3.71
C LEU A 519 57.92 -19.58 -3.09
N PRO A 520 57.97 -19.75 -1.76
CA PRO A 520 59.02 -20.52 -1.10
C PRO A 520 58.96 -22.00 -1.52
N GLY A 521 60.08 -22.57 -1.96
CA GLY A 521 60.15 -23.97 -2.40
C GLY A 521 59.63 -24.24 -3.81
N ALA A 522 59.41 -23.19 -4.62
CA ALA A 522 59.10 -23.32 -6.04
C ALA A 522 60.35 -23.78 -6.82
N ALA A 523 60.26 -24.94 -7.46
CA ALA A 523 61.31 -25.51 -8.29
C ALA A 523 60.70 -26.19 -9.53
N PRO A 524 61.45 -26.33 -10.65
CA PRO A 524 60.99 -27.09 -11.82
C PRO A 524 60.50 -28.49 -11.44
N GLY A 525 59.39 -28.93 -12.02
CA GLY A 525 58.78 -30.24 -11.75
C GLY A 525 57.88 -30.31 -10.50
N ARG A 526 57.86 -29.27 -9.66
CA ARG A 526 56.89 -29.15 -8.57
C ARG A 526 55.53 -28.69 -9.12
N GLU A 527 54.45 -29.12 -8.48
CA GLU A 527 53.10 -28.68 -8.83
C GLU A 527 52.63 -27.53 -7.96
N VAL A 528 51.92 -26.59 -8.58
CA VAL A 528 51.24 -25.48 -7.92
C VAL A 528 49.74 -25.57 -8.15
N GLU A 529 48.97 -25.03 -7.22
CA GLU A 529 47.54 -24.88 -7.32
C GLU A 529 47.20 -23.39 -7.30
N VAL A 530 46.50 -22.94 -8.34
CA VAL A 530 45.92 -21.59 -8.42
C VAL A 530 44.60 -21.60 -7.65
N LEU A 531 44.54 -20.73 -6.66
CA LEU A 531 43.41 -20.52 -5.76
C LEU A 531 42.72 -19.20 -6.13
N ILE A 532 41.41 -19.14 -5.93
CA ILE A 532 40.65 -17.91 -5.95
C ILE A 532 40.27 -17.53 -4.51
N HIS A 533 40.47 -16.26 -4.17
CA HIS A 533 40.11 -15.69 -2.89
C HIS A 533 38.64 -15.26 -2.91
N LEU A 534 37.83 -15.89 -2.06
CA LEU A 534 36.39 -15.70 -2.00
C LEU A 534 35.99 -15.18 -0.63
N MET A 535 35.21 -14.10 -0.64
CA MET A 535 34.61 -13.51 0.55
C MET A 535 33.18 -14.05 0.69
N GLN A 536 33.02 -15.17 1.38
CA GLN A 536 31.71 -15.81 1.54
C GLN A 536 30.87 -15.08 2.60
N PRO A 537 29.72 -14.48 2.24
CA PRO A 537 28.95 -13.68 3.19
C PRO A 537 28.22 -14.55 4.23
N GLN A 538 28.18 -14.06 5.46
CA GLN A 538 27.46 -14.59 6.62
C GLN A 538 26.59 -13.48 7.22
N VAL A 539 25.40 -13.85 7.71
CA VAL A 539 24.48 -12.90 8.34
C VAL A 539 24.41 -13.20 9.84
N ASP A 540 24.65 -12.18 10.66
CA ASP A 540 24.39 -12.19 12.09
C ASP A 540 22.91 -11.82 12.34
N PRO A 541 22.06 -12.79 12.73
CA PRO A 541 20.65 -12.55 12.98
C PRO A 541 20.39 -11.63 14.18
N ALA A 542 21.32 -11.53 15.13
CA ALA A 542 21.17 -10.64 16.29
C ALA A 542 21.29 -9.16 15.91
N ARG A 543 21.99 -8.86 14.82
CA ARG A 543 22.21 -7.48 14.33
C ARG A 543 21.35 -7.13 13.13
N CYS A 544 20.88 -8.13 12.37
CA CYS A 544 20.08 -7.87 11.18
C CYS A 544 18.74 -7.21 11.54
N VAL A 545 18.47 -6.05 10.95
CA VAL A 545 17.19 -5.32 11.10
C VAL A 545 16.22 -5.57 9.95
N GLY A 546 16.62 -6.37 8.95
CA GLY A 546 15.77 -6.70 7.81
C GLY A 546 15.50 -5.54 6.86
N CYS A 547 16.41 -4.56 6.74
CA CYS A 547 16.20 -3.37 5.91
C CYS A 547 16.10 -3.65 4.41
N GLY A 548 16.59 -4.79 3.91
CA GLY A 548 16.47 -5.18 2.51
C GLY A 548 17.43 -4.51 1.52
N MET A 549 18.34 -3.65 1.96
CA MET A 549 19.34 -3.03 1.05
C MET A 549 20.21 -4.09 0.34
N CYS A 550 20.63 -5.12 1.07
CA CYS A 550 21.41 -6.23 0.50
C CYS A 550 20.65 -7.03 -0.56
N GLU A 551 19.33 -7.16 -0.43
CA GLU A 551 18.49 -7.85 -1.42
C GLU A 551 18.32 -6.99 -2.67
N HIS A 552 18.08 -5.68 -2.49
CA HIS A 552 17.94 -4.73 -3.59
C HIS A 552 19.19 -4.69 -4.48
N GLU A 553 20.35 -4.49 -3.85
CA GLU A 553 21.66 -4.30 -4.49
C GLU A 553 22.31 -5.62 -4.95
N CYS A 554 21.70 -6.78 -4.65
CA CYS A 554 22.26 -8.07 -5.01
C CYS A 554 22.43 -8.18 -6.54
N PRO A 555 23.65 -8.40 -7.06
CA PRO A 555 23.92 -8.41 -8.50
C PRO A 555 23.35 -9.65 -9.22
N VAL A 556 22.92 -10.67 -8.47
CA VAL A 556 22.35 -11.90 -9.04
C VAL A 556 21.00 -11.59 -9.67
N SER A 557 20.86 -11.93 -10.95
CA SER A 557 19.63 -11.73 -11.71
C SER A 557 18.53 -12.74 -11.36
N GLY A 558 17.27 -12.41 -11.67
CA GLY A 558 16.11 -13.23 -11.32
C GLY A 558 15.83 -13.19 -9.82
N LEU A 559 15.95 -14.34 -9.15
CA LEU A 559 15.87 -14.43 -7.69
C LEU A 559 17.21 -14.01 -7.09
N ARG A 560 17.18 -13.02 -6.18
CA ARG A 560 18.36 -12.52 -5.48
C ARG A 560 18.96 -13.61 -4.61
N ALA A 561 20.29 -13.63 -4.51
CA ALA A 561 20.99 -14.61 -3.70
C ALA A 561 20.90 -14.33 -2.19
N ILE A 562 20.65 -13.08 -1.80
CA ILE A 562 20.32 -12.73 -0.42
C ILE A 562 18.92 -12.13 -0.41
N ARG A 563 18.06 -12.62 0.46
CA ARG A 563 16.64 -12.22 0.55
C ARG A 563 16.26 -12.01 2.00
N VAL A 564 15.41 -11.03 2.26
CA VAL A 564 14.85 -10.80 3.60
C VAL A 564 13.54 -11.55 3.73
N THR A 565 13.32 -12.17 4.88
CA THR A 565 12.04 -12.74 5.28
C THR A 565 11.59 -12.09 6.58
N SER A 566 10.31 -12.26 6.94
CA SER A 566 9.72 -11.78 8.20
C SER A 566 10.22 -12.50 9.46
N GLU A 567 11.18 -13.42 9.34
CA GLU A 567 11.78 -14.09 10.48
C GLU A 567 12.52 -13.09 11.39
N ASN A 568 12.39 -13.27 12.71
CA ASN A 568 12.97 -12.42 13.76
C ASN A 568 12.47 -10.95 13.77
N GLU A 569 11.31 -10.69 13.20
CA GLU A 569 10.71 -9.36 13.23
C GLU A 569 10.14 -8.97 14.60
N SER A 570 10.23 -7.69 14.95
CA SER A 570 9.79 -7.18 16.26
C SER A 570 8.28 -7.32 16.49
N ARG A 571 7.44 -7.37 15.44
CA ARG A 571 5.98 -7.49 15.57
C ARG A 571 5.50 -8.87 16.03
N SER A 572 6.32 -9.91 15.86
CA SER A 572 5.91 -11.30 16.10
C SER A 572 6.18 -11.79 17.54
N GLY A 573 6.67 -10.91 18.41
CA GLY A 573 7.16 -11.27 19.75
C GLY A 573 8.53 -11.95 19.70
N PRO A 574 9.23 -12.08 20.85
CA PRO A 574 10.52 -12.75 20.90
C PRO A 574 10.34 -14.27 20.67
N GLY A 575 11.05 -14.85 19.69
CA GLY A 575 11.25 -16.31 19.65
C GLY A 575 11.20 -17.03 18.30
N ARG A 576 10.96 -16.39 17.14
CA ARG A 576 10.79 -17.18 15.89
C ARG A 576 12.05 -17.77 15.26
N MET A 577 13.22 -17.22 15.54
CA MET A 577 14.45 -17.62 14.82
C MET A 577 15.39 -18.53 15.62
N LEU A 578 15.29 -18.52 16.96
CA LEU A 578 16.25 -19.17 17.86
C LEU A 578 15.59 -19.89 19.04
N ALA A 579 14.29 -20.19 18.97
CA ALA A 579 13.63 -21.08 19.93
C ALA A 579 13.81 -22.55 19.52
#